data_AF-A0A1U7LRN8-F1
#
_entry.id   AF-A0A1U7LRN8-F1
#
_cell.length_a   1.000
_cell.length_b   1.000
_cell.length_c   1.000
_cell.angle_alpha   90.00
_cell.angle_beta   90.00
_cell.angle_gamma   90.00
#
_symmetry.space_group_name_H-M   'P 1'
#
loop_
_entity.id
_entity.type
_entity.pdbx_description
1 polymer ?
#
loop_
_entity_poly.entity_id
_entity_poly.type
_entity_poly.pdbx_seq_one_letter_code
_entity_poly.pdbx_strand_id
1 'polypeptide(L)'
;MKQACSQRTTGDFHHMLFDSLSKEALHEIFRLLLVPRRSNKSALLNLSMTCSFILSEMEAWANETLISKHSFSKPILAPPFRTVLFKKSFSRCFWCDKEETRYGDLDCDVVCCKRCEREEIPWIYQTRALQEYLLEKKDIVGLNRRQGINMHNRKVPAWIYSLADIQRVSYNKYGTKEEFEKIKMERDIIKENKVKIKMEGDLVKENKVEKERERREVLEVLVKGMGWSLDEYIQVSEVQAYLVGGKNAPCIEDTIKAVKKEIQQV
;
A
#
# COMPACT_ATOMS: atom_id res chain seq x y z
N MET A 1 38.45 -33.05 -52.37
CA MET A 1 39.12 -32.66 -51.10
C MET A 1 38.25 -31.64 -50.40
N LYS A 2 37.48 -32.06 -49.39
CA LYS A 2 36.67 -31.15 -48.56
C LYS A 2 37.49 -30.84 -47.28
N GLN A 3 37.89 -29.59 -47.11
CA GLN A 3 38.53 -29.10 -45.89
C GLN A 3 37.51 -29.19 -44.74
N ALA A 4 37.83 -29.99 -43.73
CA ALA A 4 37.10 -30.02 -42.47
C ALA A 4 37.40 -28.72 -41.72
N CYS A 5 36.43 -27.80 -41.71
CA CYS A 5 36.42 -26.67 -40.79
C CYS A 5 36.17 -27.24 -39.39
N SER A 6 37.22 -27.38 -38.58
CA SER A 6 37.10 -27.85 -37.20
C SER A 6 36.22 -26.89 -36.42
N GLN A 7 35.10 -27.38 -35.90
CA GLN A 7 34.29 -26.70 -34.91
C GLN A 7 35.13 -26.53 -33.64
N ARG A 8 35.83 -25.40 -33.50
CA ARG A 8 36.27 -24.95 -32.18
C ARG A 8 35.01 -24.51 -31.45
N THR A 9 34.64 -25.26 -30.43
CA THR A 9 33.58 -24.88 -29.51
C THR A 9 34.00 -23.58 -28.83
N THR A 10 33.04 -22.69 -28.58
CA THR A 10 33.27 -21.40 -27.91
C THR A 10 33.97 -21.54 -26.56
N GLY A 11 33.90 -22.72 -25.91
CA GLY A 11 34.61 -23.04 -24.67
C GLY A 11 36.14 -22.92 -24.75
N ASP A 12 36.77 -23.35 -25.86
CA ASP A 12 38.24 -23.35 -25.99
C ASP A 12 38.83 -21.93 -26.05
N PHE A 13 38.05 -20.97 -26.56
CA PHE A 13 38.48 -19.57 -26.65
C PHE A 13 38.42 -18.84 -25.31
N HIS A 14 37.50 -19.23 -24.43
CA HIS A 14 37.36 -18.64 -23.10
C HIS A 14 38.46 -19.10 -22.15
N HIS A 15 38.78 -20.40 -22.13
CA HIS A 15 39.87 -20.94 -21.29
C HIS A 15 41.22 -20.29 -21.60
N MET A 16 41.57 -20.10 -22.88
CA MET A 16 42.81 -19.43 -23.29
C MET A 16 42.91 -17.96 -22.83
N LEU A 17 41.79 -17.24 -22.77
CA LEU A 17 41.77 -15.83 -22.41
C LEU A 17 41.94 -15.64 -20.89
N PHE A 18 41.31 -16.48 -20.08
CA PHE A 18 41.36 -16.37 -18.62
C PHE A 18 42.63 -16.94 -17.99
N ASP A 19 43.22 -17.99 -18.58
CA ASP A 19 44.49 -18.58 -18.08
C ASP A 19 45.69 -17.64 -18.24
N SER A 20 45.59 -16.65 -19.13
CA SER A 20 46.62 -15.64 -19.38
C SER A 20 46.56 -14.43 -18.44
N LEU A 21 45.52 -14.33 -17.60
CA LEU A 21 45.31 -13.18 -16.72
C LEU A 21 46.08 -13.34 -15.42
N SER A 22 46.71 -12.24 -14.97
CA SER A 22 47.34 -12.22 -13.65
C SER A 22 46.30 -12.37 -12.54
N LYS A 23 46.76 -12.80 -11.36
CA LYS A 23 45.93 -12.93 -10.16
C LYS A 23 45.22 -11.62 -9.81
N GLU A 24 45.90 -10.49 -10.01
CA GLU A 24 45.39 -9.14 -9.79
C GLU A 24 44.31 -8.76 -10.81
N ALA A 25 44.49 -9.11 -12.08
CA ALA A 25 43.50 -8.87 -13.13
C ALA A 25 42.23 -9.71 -12.90
N LEU A 26 42.39 -10.97 -12.48
CA LEU A 26 41.26 -11.82 -12.08
C LEU A 26 40.54 -11.25 -10.87
N HIS A 27 41.25 -10.84 -9.83
CA HIS A 27 40.68 -10.16 -8.66
C HIS A 27 39.90 -8.90 -9.04
N GLU A 28 40.41 -8.08 -9.96
CA GLU A 28 39.72 -6.86 -10.40
C GLU A 28 38.48 -7.18 -11.25
N ILE A 29 38.54 -8.19 -12.11
CA ILE A 29 37.36 -8.68 -12.86
C ILE A 29 36.30 -9.19 -11.88
N PHE A 30 36.67 -9.98 -10.87
CA PHE A 30 35.74 -10.37 -9.81
C PHE A 30 35.19 -9.16 -9.07
N ARG A 31 36.03 -8.21 -8.67
CA ARG A 31 35.58 -6.97 -8.00
C ARG A 31 34.56 -6.22 -8.85
N LEU A 32 34.78 -6.12 -10.16
CA LEU A 32 33.87 -5.47 -11.11
C LEU A 32 32.59 -6.30 -11.38
N LEU A 33 32.68 -7.63 -11.32
CA LEU A 33 31.53 -8.53 -11.43
C LEU A 33 30.67 -8.58 -10.15
N LEU A 34 31.27 -8.24 -9.01
CA LEU A 34 30.69 -8.34 -7.67
C LEU A 34 30.16 -7.00 -7.13
N VAL A 35 30.52 -5.85 -7.73
CA VAL A 35 30.02 -4.54 -7.30
C VAL A 35 29.08 -3.95 -8.37
N PRO A 36 27.76 -3.82 -8.11
CA PRO A 36 26.90 -3.02 -8.97
C PRO A 36 27.21 -1.54 -8.71
N ARG A 37 28.20 -0.98 -9.42
CA ARG A 37 28.39 0.48 -9.42
C ARG A 37 27.43 1.11 -10.42
N ARG A 38 26.79 2.21 -10.00
CA ARG A 38 25.90 3.07 -10.82
C ARG A 38 26.58 3.73 -12.03
N SER A 39 27.88 3.55 -12.27
CA SER A 39 28.57 4.06 -13.45
C SER A 39 28.99 2.91 -14.37
N ASN A 40 28.30 2.80 -15.51
CA ASN A 40 28.58 1.87 -16.61
C ASN A 40 30.08 1.66 -16.89
N LYS A 41 30.49 0.39 -17.12
CA LYS A 41 31.47 -0.09 -18.13
C LYS A 41 32.06 -1.48 -17.79
N SER A 42 31.24 -2.50 -17.54
CA SER A 42 31.73 -3.87 -17.71
C SER A 42 30.85 -4.60 -18.71
N ALA A 43 31.33 -4.67 -19.95
CA ALA A 43 30.71 -5.48 -20.99
C ALA A 43 30.57 -6.95 -20.54
N LEU A 44 31.49 -7.43 -19.69
CA LEU A 44 31.47 -8.74 -19.05
C LEU A 44 30.35 -8.91 -18.02
N LEU A 45 30.03 -7.87 -17.23
CA LEU A 45 28.90 -7.91 -16.29
C LEU A 45 27.56 -7.93 -17.05
N ASN A 46 27.45 -7.13 -18.12
CA ASN A 46 26.26 -7.15 -18.96
C ASN A 46 26.13 -8.48 -19.75
N LEU A 47 27.24 -9.09 -20.19
CA LEU A 47 27.24 -10.41 -20.83
C LEU A 47 26.87 -11.53 -19.85
N SER A 48 27.41 -11.49 -18.62
CA SER A 48 27.17 -12.55 -17.63
C SER A 48 25.76 -12.46 -17.04
N MET A 49 25.16 -11.27 -16.97
CA MET A 49 23.73 -11.12 -16.63
C MET A 49 22.77 -11.51 -17.77
N THR A 50 23.22 -11.56 -19.03
CA THR A 50 22.38 -11.91 -20.19
C THR A 50 22.49 -13.38 -20.62
N CYS A 51 23.49 -14.11 -20.13
CA CYS A 51 23.66 -15.54 -20.42
C CYS A 51 24.04 -16.31 -19.16
N SER A 52 23.06 -16.97 -18.54
CA SER A 52 23.24 -17.82 -17.35
C SER A 52 24.27 -18.93 -17.54
N PHE A 53 24.42 -19.42 -18.77
CA PHE A 53 25.45 -20.41 -19.13
C PHE A 53 26.87 -19.84 -18.98
N ILE A 54 27.14 -18.65 -19.52
CA ILE A 54 28.46 -18.00 -19.42
C ILE A 54 28.81 -17.70 -17.95
N LEU A 55 27.82 -17.26 -17.17
CA LEU A 55 28.01 -17.01 -15.74
C LEU A 55 28.35 -18.31 -14.98
N SER A 56 27.64 -19.40 -15.26
CA SER A 56 27.88 -20.71 -14.63
C SER A 56 29.26 -21.26 -14.97
N GLU A 57 29.70 -21.13 -16.21
CA GLU A 57 31.04 -21.56 -16.64
C GLU A 57 32.14 -20.72 -15.98
N MET A 58 31.96 -19.40 -15.87
CA MET A 58 32.89 -18.52 -15.15
C MET A 58 32.96 -18.86 -13.65
N GLU A 59 31.82 -19.15 -13.01
CA GLU A 59 31.78 -19.57 -11.60
C GLU A 59 32.46 -20.93 -11.39
N ALA A 60 32.24 -21.89 -12.29
CA ALA A 60 32.87 -23.21 -12.24
C ALA A 60 34.40 -23.12 -12.37
N TRP A 61 34.90 -22.38 -13.37
CA TRP A 61 36.35 -22.18 -13.58
C TRP A 61 37.01 -21.42 -12.42
N ALA A 62 36.33 -20.42 -11.86
CA ALA A 62 36.81 -19.68 -10.70
C ALA A 62 36.99 -20.59 -9.47
N ASN A 63 36.00 -21.43 -9.21
CA ASN A 63 36.03 -22.40 -8.14
C ASN A 63 37.19 -23.39 -8.31
N GLU A 64 37.35 -23.91 -9.51
CA GLU A 64 38.46 -24.82 -9.83
C GLU A 64 39.82 -24.15 -9.61
N THR A 65 39.98 -22.90 -10.03
CA THR A 65 41.22 -22.12 -9.85
C THR A 65 41.53 -21.86 -8.38
N LEU A 66 40.52 -21.51 -7.56
CA LEU A 66 40.68 -21.27 -6.12
C LEU A 66 41.06 -22.55 -5.36
N ILE A 67 40.49 -23.70 -5.73
CA ILE A 67 40.82 -24.98 -5.09
C ILE A 67 42.21 -25.45 -5.51
N SER A 68 42.49 -25.44 -6.82
CA SER A 68 43.71 -26.01 -7.39
C SER A 68 44.95 -25.15 -7.13
N LYS A 69 44.83 -23.81 -7.18
CA LYS A 69 45.99 -22.90 -7.04
C LYS A 69 46.12 -22.27 -5.64
N HIS A 70 45.06 -22.27 -4.84
CA HIS A 70 45.05 -21.56 -3.55
C HIS A 70 44.58 -22.42 -2.36
N SER A 71 44.52 -23.75 -2.52
CA SER A 71 44.32 -24.73 -1.44
C SER A 71 43.03 -24.52 -0.62
N PHE A 72 41.96 -24.04 -1.24
CA PHE A 72 40.66 -23.98 -0.60
C PHE A 72 40.11 -25.40 -0.39
N SER A 73 39.74 -25.73 0.85
CA SER A 73 39.46 -27.12 1.27
C SER A 73 38.17 -27.73 0.72
N LYS A 74 37.29 -26.95 0.07
CA LYS A 74 36.07 -27.45 -0.57
C LYS A 74 35.70 -26.62 -1.80
N PRO A 75 35.22 -27.26 -2.89
CA PRO A 75 34.56 -26.54 -3.96
C PRO A 75 33.28 -25.88 -3.45
N ILE A 76 33.04 -24.65 -3.90
CA ILE A 76 31.89 -23.84 -3.56
C ILE A 76 30.66 -24.38 -4.33
N LEU A 77 30.19 -25.58 -3.96
CA LEU A 77 29.18 -26.37 -4.70
C LEU A 77 27.71 -26.04 -4.38
N ALA A 78 27.37 -24.81 -4.01
CA ALA A 78 25.96 -24.44 -3.94
C ALA A 78 25.75 -23.02 -4.47
N PRO A 79 24.91 -22.82 -5.51
CA PRO A 79 24.35 -21.51 -5.79
C PRO A 79 23.34 -21.11 -4.70
N PRO A 80 23.49 -19.95 -4.04
CA PRO A 80 24.69 -19.13 -4.04
C PRO A 80 25.26 -19.06 -2.62
N PHE A 81 26.35 -19.81 -2.44
CA PHE A 81 27.48 -19.38 -1.66
C PHE A 81 27.90 -17.95 -2.03
N ARG A 82 27.58 -17.43 -3.23
CA ARG A 82 27.62 -15.99 -3.52
C ARG A 82 26.84 -15.19 -2.46
N THR A 83 25.60 -15.54 -2.16
CA THR A 83 24.79 -14.87 -1.11
C THR A 83 25.40 -15.06 0.28
N VAL A 84 25.97 -16.24 0.59
CA VAL A 84 26.59 -16.51 1.90
C VAL A 84 27.97 -15.85 2.06
N LEU A 85 28.79 -15.78 1.01
CA LEU A 85 30.06 -15.06 0.97
C LEU A 85 29.80 -13.54 0.88
N PHE A 86 28.83 -13.04 0.11
CA PHE A 86 28.44 -11.62 0.17
C PHE A 86 27.92 -11.23 1.56
N LYS A 87 27.16 -12.12 2.21
CA LYS A 87 26.71 -11.97 3.61
C LYS A 87 27.86 -11.94 4.62
N LYS A 88 29.00 -12.58 4.32
CA LYS A 88 30.09 -12.81 5.28
C LYS A 88 31.40 -12.09 4.97
N SER A 89 31.64 -11.70 3.73
CA SER A 89 32.96 -11.23 3.28
C SER A 89 33.07 -9.72 3.48
N PHE A 90 32.24 -8.90 2.83
CA PHE A 90 32.32 -7.42 2.95
C PHE A 90 31.01 -6.77 2.49
N SER A 91 30.01 -6.79 3.36
CA SER A 91 28.69 -6.23 3.07
C SER A 91 28.70 -4.73 3.39
N ARG A 92 29.29 -3.90 2.53
CA ARG A 92 29.17 -2.45 2.70
C ARG A 92 27.73 -1.99 2.46
N CYS A 93 27.26 -1.03 3.25
CA CYS A 93 25.95 -0.41 3.07
C CYS A 93 25.85 0.15 1.65
N PHE A 94 24.80 -0.22 0.93
CA PHE A 94 24.58 0.19 -0.47
C PHE A 94 24.64 1.72 -0.67
N TRP A 95 24.24 2.51 0.33
CA TRP A 95 24.17 3.97 0.24
C TRP A 95 25.38 4.71 0.79
N CYS A 96 25.89 4.30 1.97
CA CYS A 96 26.97 5.04 2.65
C CYS A 96 28.32 4.32 2.65
N ASP A 97 28.41 3.15 2.00
CA ASP A 97 29.60 2.31 1.87
C ASP A 97 30.26 1.87 3.21
N LYS A 98 29.59 2.12 4.34
CA LYS A 98 30.04 1.67 5.66
C LYS A 98 29.94 0.15 5.75
N GLU A 99 30.97 -0.50 6.31
CA GLU A 99 30.94 -1.93 6.57
C GLU A 99 29.72 -2.31 7.43
N GLU A 100 28.98 -3.29 6.93
CA GLU A 100 27.72 -3.76 7.50
C GLU A 100 27.61 -5.28 7.21
N THR A 101 26.72 -5.97 7.89
CA THR A 101 26.33 -7.36 7.55
C THR A 101 24.83 -7.55 7.57
N ARG A 102 24.11 -6.52 8.05
CA ARG A 102 22.67 -6.45 8.08
C ARG A 102 22.09 -6.15 6.69
N TYR A 103 21.04 -6.87 6.35
CA TYR A 103 20.16 -6.58 5.22
C TYR A 103 19.05 -5.63 5.63
N GLY A 104 18.45 -4.95 4.65
CA GLY A 104 17.24 -4.17 4.89
C GLY A 104 16.13 -5.06 5.43
N ASP A 105 15.41 -4.56 6.44
CA ASP A 105 14.20 -5.19 6.96
C ASP A 105 13.07 -5.14 5.90
N LEU A 106 13.06 -4.09 5.07
CA LEU A 106 12.07 -3.87 4.01
C LEU A 106 12.56 -4.23 2.59
N ASP A 107 13.87 -4.40 2.41
CA ASP A 107 14.49 -4.86 1.16
C ASP A 107 15.59 -5.87 1.50
N CYS A 108 15.22 -7.15 1.52
CA CYS A 108 16.06 -8.25 2.00
C CYS A 108 17.20 -8.60 1.05
N ASP A 109 17.25 -7.99 -0.14
CA ASP A 109 18.28 -8.23 -1.14
C ASP A 109 19.39 -7.18 -1.06
N VAL A 110 19.16 -6.08 -0.34
CA VAL A 110 20.12 -4.98 -0.18
C VAL A 110 20.75 -4.98 1.20
N VAL A 111 22.08 -5.04 1.22
CA VAL A 111 22.87 -4.77 2.43
C VAL A 111 22.80 -3.28 2.75
N CYS A 112 22.32 -2.94 3.95
CA CYS A 112 22.25 -1.55 4.34
C CYS A 112 22.27 -1.32 5.85
N CYS A 113 22.90 -0.22 6.24
CA CYS A 113 22.86 0.23 7.63
C CYS A 113 21.46 0.78 7.97
N LYS A 114 21.09 0.69 9.25
CA LYS A 114 19.77 1.14 9.75
C LYS A 114 19.44 2.60 9.44
N ARG A 115 20.46 3.47 9.32
CA ARG A 115 20.26 4.89 9.02
C ARG A 115 19.80 5.06 7.57
N CYS A 116 20.61 4.57 6.62
CA CYS A 116 20.29 4.65 5.21
C CYS A 116 19.00 3.93 4.87
N GLU A 117 18.71 2.78 5.48
CA GLU A 117 17.42 2.12 5.24
C GLU A 117 16.22 3.04 5.59
N ARG A 118 16.30 3.78 6.70
CA ARG A 118 15.21 4.69 7.11
C ARG A 118 15.10 5.93 6.26
N GLU A 119 16.23 6.42 5.74
CA GLU A 119 16.32 7.66 4.96
C GLU A 119 15.99 7.41 3.48
N GLU A 120 16.42 6.27 2.95
CA GLU A 120 16.45 6.00 1.51
C GLU A 120 15.36 5.05 1.03
N ILE A 121 14.76 4.25 1.93
CA ILE A 121 13.63 3.38 1.58
C ILE A 121 12.35 4.04 2.09
N PRO A 122 11.53 4.64 1.20
CA PRO A 122 10.23 5.15 1.57
C PRO A 122 9.36 4.00 2.08
N TRP A 123 8.71 4.23 3.21
CA TRP A 123 7.89 3.23 3.88
C TRP A 123 6.49 3.76 4.15
N ILE A 124 5.54 2.84 4.30
CA ILE A 124 4.14 3.18 4.51
C ILE A 124 3.51 2.23 5.55
N TYR A 125 2.70 2.79 6.46
CA TYR A 125 1.93 1.98 7.40
C TYR A 125 0.83 1.21 6.69
N GLN A 126 0.51 0.02 7.18
CA GLN A 126 -0.51 -0.86 6.60
C GLN A 126 -1.84 -0.15 6.35
N THR A 127 -2.35 0.57 7.33
CA THR A 127 -3.64 1.27 7.23
C THR A 127 -3.64 2.27 6.08
N ARG A 128 -2.56 3.04 5.96
CA ARG A 128 -2.36 4.01 4.89
C ARG A 128 -2.19 3.33 3.53
N ALA A 129 -1.43 2.24 3.46
CA ALA A 129 -1.28 1.45 2.24
C ALA A 129 -2.62 0.92 1.71
N LEU A 130 -3.45 0.33 2.57
CA LEU A 130 -4.76 -0.19 2.18
C LEU A 130 -5.71 0.92 1.70
N GLN A 131 -5.64 2.10 2.32
CA GLN A 131 -6.50 3.24 1.97
C GLN A 131 -6.05 3.96 0.70
N GLU A 132 -4.77 4.34 0.63
CA GLU A 132 -4.24 5.17 -0.45
C GLU A 132 -4.02 4.38 -1.74
N TYR A 133 -3.71 3.08 -1.63
CA TYR A 133 -3.44 2.20 -2.77
C TYR A 133 -4.60 1.24 -3.07
N LEU A 134 -5.76 1.47 -2.45
CA LEU A 134 -7.00 0.71 -2.69
C LEU A 134 -6.83 -0.82 -2.48
N LEU A 135 -5.85 -1.23 -1.69
CA LEU A 135 -5.54 -2.63 -1.44
C LEU A 135 -6.38 -3.20 -0.29
N GLU A 136 -6.58 -4.52 -0.35
CA GLU A 136 -7.12 -5.32 0.73
C GLU A 136 -6.01 -6.03 1.50
N LYS A 137 -6.29 -6.49 2.72
CA LYS A 137 -5.30 -7.20 3.55
C LYS A 137 -4.71 -8.41 2.81
N LYS A 138 -5.51 -9.11 2.00
CA LYS A 138 -5.09 -10.29 1.23
C LYS A 138 -4.05 -9.97 0.14
N ASP A 139 -4.09 -8.76 -0.41
CA ASP A 139 -3.22 -8.35 -1.52
C ASP A 139 -1.77 -8.15 -1.06
N ILE A 140 -1.57 -7.82 0.22
CA ILE A 140 -0.26 -7.56 0.82
C ILE A 140 0.25 -8.75 1.66
N VAL A 141 -0.45 -9.89 1.62
CA VAL A 141 0.01 -11.12 2.28
C VAL A 141 1.25 -11.63 1.56
N GLY A 142 2.33 -11.85 2.30
CA GLY A 142 3.59 -12.33 1.75
C GLY A 142 4.59 -11.22 1.39
N LEU A 143 4.20 -9.95 1.47
CA LEU A 143 5.16 -8.84 1.37
C LEU A 143 6.05 -8.76 2.61
N ASN A 144 7.31 -8.38 2.39
CA ASN A 144 8.23 -8.06 3.47
C ASN A 144 7.67 -6.89 4.29
N ARG A 145 7.68 -7.05 5.60
CA ARG A 145 7.12 -6.08 6.53
C ARG A 145 7.92 -6.01 7.80
N ARG A 146 7.94 -4.82 8.38
CA ARG A 146 8.52 -4.56 9.68
C ARG A 146 7.44 -4.19 10.69
N GLN A 147 7.64 -4.63 11.93
CA GLN A 147 6.82 -4.17 13.04
C GLN A 147 7.28 -2.77 13.50
N GLY A 148 6.36 -1.82 13.49
CA GLY A 148 6.48 -0.48 14.04
C GLY A 148 5.70 -0.32 15.35
N ILE A 149 5.87 0.82 16.00
CA ILE A 149 5.13 1.19 17.21
C ILE A 149 3.86 1.93 16.79
N ASN A 150 2.70 1.47 17.25
CA ASN A 150 1.47 2.24 17.13
C ASN A 150 1.48 3.36 18.18
N MET A 151 1.50 4.62 17.70
CA MET A 151 1.58 5.79 18.57
C MET A 151 0.34 6.00 19.42
N HIS A 152 -0.83 5.55 18.97
CA HIS A 152 -2.09 5.68 19.71
C HIS A 152 -2.29 4.54 20.72
N ASN A 153 -1.74 3.36 20.44
CA ASN A 153 -1.84 2.20 21.34
C ASN A 153 -0.59 1.31 21.25
N ARG A 154 0.37 1.52 22.15
CA ARG A 154 1.64 0.78 22.18
C ARG A 154 1.50 -0.74 22.34
N LYS A 155 0.35 -1.24 22.81
CA LYS A 155 0.09 -2.69 22.94
C LYS A 155 -0.25 -3.35 21.60
N VAL A 156 -0.63 -2.57 20.60
CA VAL A 156 -1.01 -3.08 19.27
C VAL A 156 0.13 -2.84 18.29
N PRO A 157 0.66 -3.88 17.62
CA PRO A 157 1.70 -3.71 16.63
C PRO A 157 1.18 -2.91 15.42
N ALA A 158 1.99 -1.99 14.92
CA ALA A 158 1.77 -1.39 13.61
C ALA A 158 2.62 -2.15 12.58
N TRP A 159 2.10 -2.39 11.38
CA TRP A 159 2.87 -3.00 10.30
C TRP A 159 3.30 -1.94 9.29
N ILE A 160 4.55 -1.99 8.89
CA ILE A 160 5.19 -1.07 7.95
C ILE A 160 5.68 -1.88 6.75
N TYR A 161 5.43 -1.36 5.55
CA TYR A 161 5.81 -1.97 4.28
C TYR A 161 6.68 -1.00 3.46
N SER A 162 7.46 -1.54 2.52
CA SER A 162 8.11 -0.74 1.48
C SER A 162 7.06 -0.10 0.58
N LEU A 163 7.20 1.21 0.29
CA LEU A 163 6.29 1.90 -0.61
C LEU A 163 6.36 1.31 -2.03
N ALA A 164 7.55 0.91 -2.48
CA ALA A 164 7.76 0.33 -3.80
C ALA A 164 7.01 -1.01 -3.96
N ASP A 165 7.00 -1.84 -2.92
CA ASP A 165 6.25 -3.10 -2.94
C ASP A 165 4.75 -2.87 -3.00
N ILE A 166 4.24 -1.92 -2.22
CA ILE A 166 2.83 -1.54 -2.23
C ILE A 166 2.42 -0.99 -3.58
N GLN A 167 3.23 -0.11 -4.18
CA GLN A 167 3.01 0.42 -5.52
C GLN A 167 2.97 -0.68 -6.56
N ARG A 168 3.96 -1.59 -6.54
CA ARG A 168 4.03 -2.72 -7.45
C ARG A 168 2.79 -3.61 -7.36
N VAL A 169 2.35 -3.97 -6.15
CA VAL A 169 1.14 -4.79 -5.96
C VAL A 169 -0.11 -4.04 -6.43
N SER A 170 -0.22 -2.75 -6.11
CA SER A 170 -1.35 -1.93 -6.54
C SER A 170 -1.44 -1.82 -8.06
N TYR A 171 -0.32 -1.50 -8.72
CA TYR A 171 -0.27 -1.37 -10.17
C TYR A 171 -0.51 -2.74 -10.83
N ASN A 172 0.06 -3.83 -10.32
CA ASN A 172 -0.28 -5.16 -10.85
C ASN A 172 -1.79 -5.50 -10.74
N LYS A 173 -2.49 -4.96 -9.74
CA LYS A 173 -3.93 -5.16 -9.55
C LYS A 173 -4.81 -4.25 -10.40
N TYR A 174 -4.42 -2.99 -10.57
CA TYR A 174 -5.22 -1.94 -11.20
C TYR A 174 -4.71 -1.47 -12.57
N GLY A 175 -3.61 -2.06 -13.05
CA GLY A 175 -2.97 -1.72 -14.31
C GLY A 175 -1.79 -0.76 -14.16
N THR A 176 -1.58 0.08 -15.16
CA THR A 176 -0.55 1.11 -15.13
C THR A 176 -0.77 2.11 -13.99
N LYS A 177 0.29 2.84 -13.64
CA LYS A 177 0.19 3.94 -12.66
C LYS A 177 -0.91 4.94 -13.03
N GLU A 178 -1.07 5.22 -14.32
CA GLU A 178 -2.05 6.19 -14.84
C GLU A 178 -3.49 5.68 -14.66
N GLU A 179 -3.73 4.39 -14.91
CA GLU A 179 -5.03 3.75 -14.69
C GLU A 179 -5.39 3.74 -13.20
N PHE A 180 -4.43 3.42 -12.35
CA PHE A 180 -4.61 3.48 -10.90
C PHE A 180 -5.01 4.89 -10.42
N GLU A 181 -4.32 5.95 -10.88
CA GLU A 181 -4.64 7.32 -10.47
C GLU A 181 -6.04 7.75 -10.95
N LYS A 182 -6.49 7.31 -12.13
CA LYS A 182 -7.87 7.54 -12.59
C LYS A 182 -8.89 6.91 -11.65
N ILE A 183 -8.71 5.63 -11.30
CA ILE A 183 -9.60 4.92 -10.37
C ILE A 183 -9.63 5.60 -9.00
N LYS A 184 -8.47 6.07 -8.52
CA LYS A 184 -8.36 6.78 -7.26
C LYS A 184 -9.15 8.10 -7.27
N MET A 185 -9.00 8.90 -8.33
CA MET A 185 -9.76 10.16 -8.50
C MET A 185 -11.27 9.90 -8.54
N GLU A 186 -11.74 8.91 -9.30
CA GLU A 186 -13.15 8.54 -9.35
C GLU A 186 -13.70 8.16 -7.97
N ARG A 187 -12.94 7.38 -7.19
CA ARG A 187 -13.33 6.99 -5.84
C ARG A 187 -13.44 8.20 -4.90
N ASP A 188 -12.56 9.17 -5.02
CA ASP A 188 -12.58 10.36 -4.16
C ASP A 188 -13.75 11.28 -4.52
N ILE A 189 -14.08 11.45 -5.80
CA ILE A 189 -15.30 12.13 -6.25
C ILE A 189 -16.55 11.46 -5.67
N ILE A 190 -16.62 10.12 -5.70
CA ILE A 190 -17.76 9.38 -5.13
C ILE A 190 -17.87 9.60 -3.62
N LYS A 191 -16.75 9.63 -2.89
CA LYS A 191 -16.77 9.92 -1.44
C LYS A 191 -17.27 11.33 -1.17
N GLU A 192 -16.78 12.33 -1.89
CA GLU A 192 -17.22 13.72 -1.73
C GLU A 192 -18.72 13.86 -1.99
N ASN A 193 -19.23 13.23 -3.05
CA ASN A 193 -20.66 13.25 -3.36
C ASN A 193 -21.49 12.57 -2.27
N LYS A 194 -21.02 11.46 -1.68
CA LYS A 194 -21.70 10.82 -0.55
C LYS A 194 -21.76 11.72 0.68
N VAL A 195 -20.71 12.50 0.95
CA VAL A 195 -20.71 13.47 2.05
C VAL A 195 -21.72 14.58 1.80
N LYS A 196 -21.77 15.12 0.57
CA LYS A 196 -22.75 16.16 0.20
C LYS A 196 -24.19 15.69 0.38
N ILE A 197 -24.53 14.51 -0.14
CA ILE A 197 -25.87 13.92 0.00
C ILE A 197 -26.24 13.74 1.47
N LYS A 198 -25.29 13.32 2.31
CA LYS A 198 -25.54 13.16 3.75
C LYS A 198 -25.83 14.52 4.42
N MET A 199 -25.04 15.54 4.12
CA MET A 199 -25.26 16.89 4.66
C MET A 199 -26.60 17.48 4.23
N GLU A 200 -26.98 17.31 2.95
CA GLU A 200 -28.30 17.74 2.46
C GLU A 200 -29.44 17.00 3.17
N GLY A 201 -29.30 15.69 3.38
CA GLY A 201 -30.28 14.90 4.13
C GLY A 201 -30.41 15.34 5.60
N ASP A 202 -29.32 15.72 6.24
CA ASP A 202 -29.33 16.22 7.62
C ASP A 202 -29.95 17.64 7.69
N LEU A 203 -29.67 18.52 6.73
CA LEU A 203 -30.31 19.83 6.60
C LEU A 203 -31.83 19.74 6.37
N VAL A 204 -32.28 18.78 5.56
CA VAL A 204 -33.71 18.54 5.35
C VAL A 204 -34.40 18.08 6.64
N LYS A 205 -33.73 17.27 7.46
CA LYS A 205 -34.26 16.85 8.76
C LYS A 205 -34.35 18.02 9.74
N GLU A 206 -33.29 18.84 9.84
CA GLU A 206 -33.30 20.03 10.69
C GLU A 206 -34.43 21.00 10.30
N ASN A 207 -34.58 21.29 9.00
CA ASN A 207 -35.67 22.13 8.50
C ASN A 207 -37.07 21.54 8.80
N LYS A 208 -37.21 20.20 8.81
CA LYS A 208 -38.47 19.56 9.16
C LYS A 208 -38.78 19.72 10.66
N VAL A 209 -37.78 19.54 11.52
CA VAL A 209 -37.90 19.72 12.97
C VAL A 209 -38.25 21.17 13.31
N GLU A 210 -37.60 22.14 12.66
CA GLU A 210 -37.88 23.56 12.89
C GLU A 210 -39.31 23.93 12.46
N LYS A 211 -39.77 23.43 11.30
CA LYS A 211 -41.17 23.63 10.87
C LYS A 211 -42.18 22.97 11.82
N GLU A 212 -41.88 21.81 12.39
CA GLU A 212 -42.76 21.17 13.38
C GLU A 212 -42.79 21.97 14.69
N ARG A 213 -41.66 22.56 15.10
CA ARG A 213 -41.59 23.47 16.24
C ARG A 213 -42.42 24.72 16.03
N GLU A 214 -42.26 25.42 14.89
CA GLU A 214 -43.07 26.60 14.55
C GLU A 214 -44.57 26.29 14.57
N ARG A 215 -44.98 25.14 14.02
CA ARG A 215 -46.39 24.69 14.04
C ARG A 215 -46.90 24.48 15.46
N ARG A 216 -46.07 23.91 16.34
CA ARG A 216 -46.43 23.66 17.74
C ARG A 216 -46.61 24.97 18.50
N GLU A 217 -45.71 25.93 18.30
CA GLU A 217 -45.79 27.28 18.89
C GLU A 217 -47.08 28.00 18.43
N VAL A 218 -47.42 27.93 17.13
CA VAL A 218 -48.68 28.49 16.62
C VAL A 218 -49.91 27.81 17.23
N LEU A 219 -49.90 26.49 17.35
CA LEU A 219 -51.00 25.74 17.93
C LEU A 219 -51.19 26.10 19.41
N GLU A 220 -50.09 26.24 20.17
CA GLU A 220 -50.13 26.64 21.57
C GLU A 220 -50.79 28.00 21.78
N VAL A 221 -50.46 28.99 20.93
CA VAL A 221 -51.09 30.32 20.98
C VAL A 221 -52.60 30.24 20.70
N LEU A 222 -53.00 29.47 19.69
CA LEU A 222 -54.42 29.32 19.32
C LEU A 222 -55.23 28.63 20.42
N VAL A 223 -54.71 27.52 20.96
CA VAL A 223 -55.36 26.73 22.02
C VAL A 223 -55.47 27.53 23.31
N LYS A 224 -54.44 28.30 23.65
CA LYS A 224 -54.48 29.21 24.81
C LYS A 224 -55.55 30.30 24.65
N GLY A 225 -55.79 30.78 23.42
CA GLY A 225 -56.88 31.71 23.11
C GLY A 225 -58.27 31.12 23.35
N MET A 226 -58.41 29.79 23.30
CA MET A 226 -59.64 29.06 23.63
C MET A 226 -59.75 28.70 25.12
N GLY A 227 -58.77 29.10 25.94
CA GLY A 227 -58.73 28.87 27.38
C GLY A 227 -58.18 27.50 27.79
N TRP A 228 -57.52 26.79 26.88
CA TRP A 228 -57.00 25.44 27.12
C TRP A 228 -55.46 25.47 27.14
N SER A 229 -54.83 24.52 27.84
CA SER A 229 -53.41 24.23 27.63
C SER A 229 -53.21 23.32 26.42
N LEU A 230 -52.01 23.37 25.82
CA LEU A 230 -51.69 22.54 24.66
C LEU A 230 -51.83 21.04 24.97
N ASP A 231 -51.41 20.60 26.17
CA ASP A 231 -51.48 19.21 26.58
C ASP A 231 -52.91 18.73 26.81
N GLU A 232 -53.78 19.56 27.40
CA GLU A 232 -55.23 19.27 27.54
C GLU A 232 -55.88 19.12 26.16
N TYR A 233 -55.54 20.01 25.23
CA TYR A 233 -56.08 19.97 23.88
C TYR A 233 -55.62 18.72 23.09
N ILE A 234 -54.35 18.34 23.21
CA ILE A 234 -53.83 17.10 22.60
C ILE A 234 -54.57 15.88 23.16
N GLN A 235 -54.72 15.77 24.49
CA GLN A 235 -55.41 14.65 25.12
C GLN A 235 -56.87 14.53 24.66
N VAL A 236 -57.60 15.64 24.61
CA VAL A 236 -58.98 15.64 24.13
C VAL A 236 -59.06 15.29 22.64
N SER A 237 -58.14 15.83 21.82
CA SER A 237 -58.09 15.56 20.38
C SER A 237 -57.79 14.09 20.07
N GLU A 238 -56.89 13.46 20.83
CA GLU A 238 -56.56 12.04 20.71
C GLU A 238 -57.74 11.14 21.09
N VAL A 239 -58.45 11.48 22.18
CA VAL A 239 -59.67 10.78 22.61
C VAL A 239 -60.77 10.93 21.54
N GLN A 240 -60.92 12.12 20.95
CA GLN A 240 -61.91 12.39 19.92
C GLN A 240 -61.59 11.65 18.62
N ALA A 241 -60.32 11.59 18.20
CA ALA A 241 -59.89 10.81 17.04
C ALA A 241 -60.13 9.30 17.24
N TYR A 242 -59.90 8.80 18.45
CA TYR A 242 -60.16 7.40 18.82
C TYR A 242 -61.67 7.06 18.79
N LEU A 243 -62.52 7.97 19.28
CA LEU A 243 -63.98 7.80 19.31
C LEU A 243 -64.62 7.85 17.91
N VAL A 244 -64.03 8.58 16.96
CA VAL A 244 -64.55 8.71 15.58
C VAL A 244 -64.02 7.58 14.66
N GLY A 245 -63.25 6.62 15.19
CA GLY A 245 -62.81 5.43 14.46
C GLY A 245 -61.71 5.68 13.41
N GLY A 246 -61.07 6.85 13.44
CA GLY A 246 -59.96 7.18 12.55
C GLY A 246 -58.67 6.53 13.04
N LYS A 247 -58.13 5.55 12.29
CA LYS A 247 -56.83 4.92 12.61
C LYS A 247 -55.61 5.85 12.47
N ASN A 248 -55.80 7.09 12.06
CA ASN A 248 -54.76 8.09 11.92
C ASN A 248 -55.11 9.31 12.78
N ALA A 249 -54.28 9.63 13.77
CA ALA A 249 -54.36 10.91 14.47
C ALA A 249 -54.28 12.04 13.41
N PRO A 250 -55.14 13.08 13.48
CA PRO A 250 -55.08 14.19 12.55
C PRO A 250 -53.70 14.86 12.62
N CYS A 251 -53.11 15.16 11.46
CA CYS A 251 -51.82 15.86 11.47
C CYS A 251 -52.03 17.26 12.06
N ILE A 252 -51.00 17.81 12.72
CA ILE A 252 -51.05 19.12 13.38
C ILE A 252 -51.60 20.23 12.45
N GLU A 253 -51.35 20.15 11.14
CA GLU A 253 -51.88 21.09 10.16
C GLU A 253 -53.42 21.04 10.02
N ASP A 254 -54.00 19.86 10.03
CA ASP A 254 -55.45 19.69 9.94
C ASP A 254 -56.12 20.18 11.22
N THR A 255 -55.47 19.94 12.36
CA THR A 255 -55.89 20.44 13.67
C THR A 255 -55.84 21.97 13.73
N ILE A 256 -54.74 22.60 13.28
CA ILE A 256 -54.65 24.08 13.19
C ILE A 256 -55.74 24.65 12.27
N LYS A 257 -56.03 24.00 11.14
CA LYS A 257 -57.11 24.43 10.22
C LYS A 257 -58.49 24.30 10.87
N ALA A 258 -58.75 23.21 11.59
CA ALA A 258 -60.03 23.00 12.29
C ALA A 258 -60.24 24.08 13.37
N VAL A 259 -59.24 24.32 14.21
CA VAL A 259 -59.28 25.37 15.25
C VAL A 259 -59.51 26.75 14.65
N LYS A 260 -58.78 27.12 13.59
CA LYS A 260 -59.00 28.42 12.91
C LYS A 260 -60.41 28.56 12.37
N LYS A 261 -61.02 27.47 11.87
CA LYS A 261 -62.38 27.47 11.36
C LYS A 261 -63.41 27.64 12.47
N GLU A 262 -63.22 26.99 13.62
CA GLU A 262 -64.07 27.17 14.80
C GLU A 262 -63.99 28.58 15.36
N ILE A 263 -62.79 29.17 15.46
CA ILE A 263 -62.60 30.56 15.89
C ILE A 263 -63.34 31.55 14.97
N GLN A 264 -63.42 31.29 13.67
CA GLN A 264 -64.13 32.16 12.71
C GLN A 264 -65.66 32.05 12.79
N GLN A 265 -66.20 31.03 13.47
CA GLN A 265 -67.63 30.80 13.61
C GLN A 265 -68.20 31.35 14.92
N VAL A 266 -67.34 31.84 15.82
CA VAL A 266 -67.67 32.54 17.07
C VAL A 266 -67.58 34.04 16.86
#